data_AF-A0A009S5P2-F1
#
_entry.id   AF-A0A009S5P2-F1
#
_cell.length_a   1.000
_cell.length_b   1.000
_cell.length_c   1.000
_cell.angle_alpha   90.00
_cell.angle_beta   90.00
_cell.angle_gamma   90.00
#
_symmetry.space_group_name_H-M   'P 1'
#
loop_
_entity.id
_entity.type
_entity.pdbx_description
1 polymer ?
#
loop_
_entity_poly.entity_id
_entity_poly.type
_entity_poly.pdbx_seq_one_letter_code
_entity_poly.pdbx_strand_id
1 'polypeptide(L)'
;AAETKDPQTNLPKAINAIPVRIILFYVLALFVVMSVTPWNHIRADKSPFVELFLNAGIPISAIIMNLVVLSSVMSSMNSGVFSTSRMLFGLSKDGQAPSVLGRLSKRAVPSNGLIFSCIFIMGGAVLQYFVPNTMEAFTLASSLCVILFISVWILIMACYLRYRKIRPELHAASTFKMPGGVLMAYAVIAFFLFTLVILALEPDTLKALYVSPVWLVVLSVTYYAFYKPRMRKLGQEIF
;
A
#
# COMPACT_ATOMS: atom_id res chain seq x y z
N ALA A 1 2.75 -4.25 15.75
CA ALA A 1 2.80 -3.95 17.20
C ALA A 1 2.80 -5.24 18.03
N ALA A 2 1.80 -6.12 17.88
CA ALA A 2 1.68 -7.34 18.71
C ALA A 2 2.82 -8.37 18.58
N GLU A 3 3.62 -8.32 17.50
CA GLU A 3 4.71 -9.28 17.23
C GLU A 3 6.10 -8.64 17.20
N THR A 4 6.20 -7.34 17.48
CA THR A 4 7.48 -6.64 17.53
C THR A 4 7.98 -6.66 18.96
N LYS A 5 9.18 -7.22 19.20
CA LYS A 5 9.85 -7.13 20.51
C LYS A 5 10.01 -5.66 20.88
N ASP A 6 9.62 -5.25 22.08
CA ASP A 6 9.69 -3.86 22.57
C ASP A 6 9.16 -2.80 21.58
N PRO A 7 7.84 -2.78 21.31
CA PRO A 7 7.26 -1.94 20.26
C PRO A 7 7.45 -0.44 20.54
N GLN A 8 7.54 -0.03 21.81
CA GLN A 8 7.73 1.38 22.18
C GLN A 8 9.08 1.96 21.74
N THR A 9 10.13 1.12 21.63
CA THR A 9 11.47 1.57 21.22
C THR A 9 11.77 1.20 19.77
N ASN A 10 11.34 0.02 19.33
CA ASN A 10 11.68 -0.49 18.00
C ASN A 10 10.80 0.09 16.89
N LEU A 11 9.53 0.43 17.15
CA LEU A 11 8.69 1.09 16.14
C LEU A 11 9.22 2.48 15.78
N PRO A 12 9.50 3.40 16.74
CA PRO A 12 10.00 4.73 16.38
C PRO A 12 11.36 4.67 15.68
N LYS A 13 12.28 3.79 16.12
CA LYS A 13 13.58 3.61 15.47
C LYS A 13 13.44 3.16 14.02
N ALA A 14 12.59 2.16 13.76
CA ALA A 14 12.34 1.69 12.41
C ALA A 14 11.71 2.80 11.55
N ILE A 15 10.67 3.48 12.06
CA ILE A 15 9.96 4.55 11.34
C ILE A 15 10.91 5.69 10.97
N ASN A 16 11.81 6.11 11.87
CA ASN A 16 12.74 7.21 11.60
C ASN A 16 13.90 6.79 10.68
N ALA A 17 14.31 5.52 10.70
CA ALA A 17 15.40 5.02 9.87
C ALA A 17 14.98 4.77 8.42
N ILE A 18 13.71 4.41 8.17
CA ILE A 18 13.21 4.08 6.83
C ILE A 18 13.36 5.26 5.84
N PRO A 19 12.90 6.49 6.14
CA PRO A 19 13.05 7.62 5.23
C PRO A 19 14.50 7.94 4.88
N VAL A 20 15.41 7.93 5.87
CA VAL A 20 16.83 8.21 5.65
C VAL A 20 17.43 7.21 4.67
N ARG A 21 17.13 5.92 4.85
CA ARG A 21 17.59 4.87 3.93
C ARG A 21 16.98 5.03 2.54
N ILE A 22 15.68 5.33 2.45
CA ILE A 22 15.02 5.55 1.15
C ILE A 22 15.68 6.73 0.43
N ILE A 23 15.83 7.88 1.08
CA ILE A 23 16.45 9.06 0.49
C ILE A 23 17.87 8.73 0.04
N LEU A 24 18.68 8.12 0.91
CA LEU A 24 20.07 7.79 0.59
C LEU A 24 20.15 6.83 -0.60
N PHE A 25 19.46 5.70 -0.58
CA PHE A 25 19.59 4.72 -1.66
C PHE A 25 18.88 5.14 -2.94
N TYR A 26 17.70 5.76 -2.84
CA TYR A 26 16.90 6.15 -4.01
C TYR A 26 17.48 7.37 -4.72
N VAL A 27 17.80 8.45 -3.98
CA VAL A 27 18.35 9.67 -4.60
C VAL A 27 19.75 9.42 -5.14
N LEU A 28 20.59 8.68 -4.42
CA LEU A 28 21.92 8.32 -4.92
C LEU A 28 21.83 7.45 -6.18
N ALA A 29 20.95 6.44 -6.19
CA ALA A 29 20.75 5.60 -7.37
C ALA A 29 20.25 6.41 -8.57
N LEU A 30 19.27 7.29 -8.38
CA LEU A 30 18.78 8.17 -9.44
C LEU A 30 19.85 9.14 -9.93
N PHE A 31 20.64 9.71 -9.03
CA PHE A 31 21.75 10.59 -9.40
C PHE A 31 22.77 9.88 -10.29
N VAL A 32 23.15 8.65 -9.95
CA VAL A 32 24.07 7.82 -10.76
C VAL A 32 23.44 7.50 -12.11
N VAL A 33 22.18 7.08 -12.15
CA VAL A 33 21.46 6.76 -13.39
C VAL A 33 21.38 7.98 -14.31
N MET A 34 20.97 9.14 -13.78
CA MET A 34 20.83 10.37 -14.54
C MET A 34 22.17 10.97 -14.99
N SER A 35 23.26 10.67 -14.29
CA SER A 35 24.62 11.07 -14.70
C SER A 35 25.12 10.29 -15.92
N VAL A 36 24.65 9.06 -16.11
CA VAL A 36 25.03 8.21 -17.25
C VAL A 36 24.06 8.38 -18.43
N THR A 37 22.76 8.36 -18.14
CA THR A 37 21.71 8.50 -19.16
C THR A 37 20.85 9.70 -18.81
N PRO A 38 20.89 10.79 -19.60
CA PRO A 38 20.05 11.95 -19.37
C PRO A 38 18.58 11.56 -19.31
N TRP A 39 17.83 12.16 -18.39
CA TRP A 39 16.40 11.89 -18.16
C TRP A 39 15.52 11.91 -19.43
N ASN A 40 15.91 12.70 -20.44
CA ASN A 40 15.21 12.80 -21.72
C ASN A 40 15.39 11.58 -22.66
N HIS A 41 16.33 10.68 -22.38
CA HIS A 41 16.62 9.49 -23.18
C HIS A 41 16.22 8.19 -22.48
N ILE A 42 15.60 8.26 -21.29
CA ILE A 42 15.17 7.08 -20.55
C ILE A 42 13.91 6.52 -21.21
N ARG A 43 14.08 5.35 -21.81
CA ARG A 43 13.03 4.58 -22.47
C ARG A 43 12.17 3.84 -21.44
N ALA A 44 10.87 4.08 -21.44
CA ALA A 44 9.94 3.44 -20.49
C ALA A 44 9.81 1.92 -20.67
N ASP A 45 10.19 1.39 -21.83
CA ASP A 45 10.11 -0.03 -22.17
C ASP A 45 11.26 -0.89 -21.62
N LYS A 46 12.31 -0.28 -21.06
CA LYS A 46 13.46 -1.00 -20.48
C LYS A 46 13.82 -0.52 -19.09
N SER A 47 14.38 -1.42 -18.29
CA SER A 47 14.88 -1.08 -16.96
C SER A 47 16.12 -0.17 -17.07
N PRO A 48 16.08 1.07 -16.52
CA PRO A 48 17.19 2.01 -16.62
C PRO A 48 18.49 1.49 -16.01
N PHE A 49 18.40 0.65 -14.97
CA PHE A 49 19.56 0.02 -14.37
C PHE A 49 20.21 -1.01 -15.29
N VAL A 50 19.39 -1.81 -15.98
CA VAL A 50 19.91 -2.79 -16.95
C VAL A 50 20.61 -2.07 -18.09
N GLU A 51 20.01 -1.00 -18.61
CA GLU A 51 20.58 -0.17 -19.67
C GLU A 51 21.88 0.52 -19.25
N LEU A 52 21.94 1.05 -18.02
CA LEU A 52 23.15 1.65 -17.46
C LEU A 52 24.33 0.65 -17.42
N PHE A 53 24.11 -0.58 -16.95
CA PHE A 53 25.20 -1.55 -16.87
C PHE A 53 25.58 -2.17 -18.23
N LEU A 54 24.64 -2.22 -19.18
CA LEU A 54 24.95 -2.57 -20.57
C LEU A 54 25.84 -1.51 -21.21
N ASN A 55 25.53 -0.22 -21.02
CA ASN A 55 26.35 0.90 -21.49
C ASN A 55 27.74 0.94 -20.81
N ALA A 56 27.84 0.47 -19.57
CA ALA A 56 29.11 0.31 -18.86
C ALA A 56 29.94 -0.91 -19.32
N GLY A 57 29.47 -1.70 -20.29
CA GLY A 57 30.22 -2.80 -20.88
C GLY A 57 30.25 -4.09 -20.05
N ILE A 58 29.27 -4.30 -19.17
CA ILE A 58 29.17 -5.53 -18.35
C ILE A 58 27.96 -6.36 -18.85
N PRO A 59 28.13 -7.34 -19.75
CA PRO A 59 27.01 -8.07 -20.35
C PRO A 59 26.20 -8.89 -19.34
N ILE A 60 26.86 -9.42 -18.30
CA ILE A 60 26.25 -10.28 -17.26
C ILE A 60 25.37 -9.46 -16.29
N SER A 61 25.58 -8.14 -16.25
CA SER A 61 24.86 -7.24 -15.33
C SER A 61 23.34 -7.27 -15.49
N ALA A 62 22.85 -7.44 -16.72
CA ALA A 62 21.43 -7.52 -17.01
C ALA A 62 20.78 -8.69 -16.27
N ILE A 63 21.45 -9.85 -16.24
CA ILE A 63 20.98 -11.05 -15.56
C ILE A 63 21.02 -10.84 -14.04
N ILE A 64 22.12 -10.30 -13.51
CA ILE A 64 22.27 -10.02 -12.08
C ILE A 64 21.18 -9.04 -11.62
N MET A 65 20.97 -7.94 -12.34
CA MET A 65 19.95 -6.95 -12.00
C MET A 65 18.54 -7.53 -12.05
N ASN A 66 18.22 -8.33 -13.07
CA ASN A 66 16.92 -9.00 -13.14
C ASN A 66 16.72 -9.95 -11.96
N LEU A 67 17.73 -10.74 -11.57
CA LEU A 67 17.64 -11.60 -10.39
C LEU A 67 17.44 -10.82 -9.09
N VAL A 68 18.17 -9.71 -8.91
CA VAL A 68 18.03 -8.84 -7.73
C VAL A 68 16.65 -8.21 -7.66
N VAL A 69 16.14 -7.68 -8.79
CA VAL A 69 14.81 -7.06 -8.84
C VAL A 69 13.73 -8.10 -8.61
N LEU A 70 13.78 -9.26 -9.28
CA LEU A 70 12.79 -10.32 -9.11
C LEU A 70 12.76 -10.87 -7.68
N SER A 71 13.92 -11.14 -7.07
CA SER A 71 14.00 -11.59 -5.68
C SER A 71 13.48 -10.55 -4.69
N SER A 72 13.79 -9.26 -4.92
CA SER A 72 13.28 -8.15 -4.11
C SER A 72 11.77 -8.01 -4.20
N VAL A 73 11.21 -8.10 -5.42
CA VAL A 73 9.76 -8.04 -5.65
C VAL A 73 9.06 -9.24 -5.00
N MET A 74 9.60 -10.47 -5.16
CA MET A 74 9.05 -11.66 -4.51
C MET A 74 9.03 -11.55 -2.99
N SER A 75 10.10 -11.02 -2.39
CA SER A 75 10.19 -10.79 -0.93
C SER A 75 9.17 -9.74 -0.46
N SER A 76 9.01 -8.64 -1.21
CA SER A 76 8.02 -7.60 -0.93
C SER A 76 6.59 -8.13 -1.05
N MET A 77 6.30 -8.90 -2.11
CA MET A 77 5.00 -9.55 -2.32
C MET A 77 4.64 -10.52 -1.19
N ASN A 78 5.58 -11.34 -0.74
CA ASN A 78 5.36 -12.24 0.40
C ASN A 78 5.00 -11.46 1.67
N SER A 79 5.72 -10.37 1.95
CA SER A 79 5.42 -9.48 3.09
C SER A 79 4.05 -8.81 2.96
N GLY A 80 3.67 -8.38 1.75
CA GLY A 80 2.37 -7.79 1.45
C GLY A 80 1.21 -8.76 1.71
N VAL A 81 1.28 -9.96 1.11
CA VAL A 81 0.26 -11.00 1.28
C VAL A 81 0.11 -11.42 2.75
N PHE A 82 1.23 -11.56 3.46
CA PHE A 82 1.24 -11.89 4.87
C PHE A 82 0.59 -10.80 5.73
N SER A 83 0.91 -9.53 5.48
CA SER A 83 0.32 -8.39 6.18
C SER A 83 -1.20 -8.31 5.98
N THR A 84 -1.67 -8.44 4.74
CA THR A 84 -3.11 -8.43 4.42
C THR A 84 -3.85 -9.57 5.11
N SER A 85 -3.28 -10.78 5.10
CA SER A 85 -3.87 -11.94 5.78
C SER A 85 -4.03 -11.71 7.28
N ARG A 86 -3.03 -11.09 7.92
CA ARG A 86 -3.06 -10.71 9.34
C ARG A 86 -4.08 -9.61 9.63
N MET A 87 -4.20 -8.61 8.74
CA MET A 87 -5.19 -7.55 8.86
C MET A 87 -6.61 -8.12 8.79
N LEU A 88 -6.86 -9.03 7.85
CA LEU A 88 -8.15 -9.69 7.68
C LEU A 88 -8.50 -10.60 8.86
N PHE A 89 -7.51 -11.29 9.42
CA PHE A 89 -7.65 -12.05 10.67
C PHE A 89 -8.03 -11.16 11.85
N GLY A 90 -7.36 -10.00 12.03
CA GLY A 90 -7.68 -9.03 13.07
C GLY A 90 -9.11 -8.52 12.96
N LEU A 91 -9.54 -8.13 11.75
CA LEU A 91 -10.92 -7.73 11.48
C LEU A 91 -11.93 -8.84 11.80
N SER A 92 -11.59 -10.11 11.54
CA SER A 92 -12.48 -11.23 11.89
C SER A 92 -12.56 -11.46 13.40
N LYS A 93 -11.48 -11.23 14.14
CA LYS A 93 -11.40 -11.34 15.60
C LYS A 93 -12.27 -10.28 16.27
N ASP A 94 -12.31 -9.08 15.71
CA ASP A 94 -13.15 -7.95 16.15
C ASP A 94 -14.60 -8.04 15.62
N GLY A 95 -14.97 -9.16 14.98
CA GLY A 95 -16.32 -9.38 14.44
C GLY A 95 -16.66 -8.57 13.18
N GLN A 96 -15.70 -7.83 12.62
CA GLN A 96 -15.87 -6.96 11.45
C GLN A 96 -15.71 -7.69 10.11
N ALA A 97 -15.14 -8.90 10.11
CA ALA A 97 -15.03 -9.78 8.94
C ALA A 97 -15.69 -11.16 9.19
N PRO A 98 -16.01 -11.94 8.14
CA PRO A 98 -16.50 -13.31 8.26
C PRO A 98 -15.66 -14.18 9.19
N SER A 99 -16.30 -14.87 10.15
CA SER A 99 -15.63 -15.71 11.17
C SER A 99 -14.74 -16.83 10.58
N VAL A 100 -14.99 -17.20 9.32
CA VAL A 100 -14.16 -18.14 8.56
C VAL A 100 -12.75 -17.61 8.32
N LEU A 101 -12.57 -16.29 8.19
CA LEU A 101 -11.26 -15.64 7.98
C LEU A 101 -10.48 -15.51 9.30
N GLY A 102 -11.14 -15.66 10.44
CA GLY A 102 -10.57 -15.69 11.78
C GLY A 102 -10.08 -17.07 12.24
N ARG A 103 -10.11 -18.11 11.38
CA ARG A 103 -9.59 -19.43 11.73
C ARG A 103 -8.08 -19.49 11.49
N LEU A 104 -7.34 -19.88 12.53
CA LEU A 104 -5.90 -20.13 12.46
C LEU A 104 -5.63 -21.56 11.98
N SER A 105 -4.60 -21.73 11.15
CA SER A 105 -4.04 -23.04 10.81
C SER A 105 -3.17 -23.60 11.95
N LYS A 106 -2.80 -24.89 11.88
CA LYS A 106 -1.91 -25.56 12.84
C LYS A 106 -0.55 -24.87 13.03
N ARG A 107 -0.11 -24.06 12.05
CA ARG A 107 1.13 -23.26 12.10
C ARG A 107 0.92 -21.82 12.61
N ALA A 108 -0.22 -21.53 13.24
CA ALA A 108 -0.59 -20.19 13.73
C ALA A 108 -0.63 -19.09 12.64
N VAL A 109 -0.87 -19.47 11.38
CA VAL A 109 -1.06 -18.54 10.26
C VAL A 109 -2.53 -18.54 9.84
N PRO A 110 -3.16 -17.38 9.58
CA PRO A 110 -4.53 -17.30 9.06
C PRO A 110 -4.58 -17.79 7.60
N SER A 111 -4.72 -19.11 7.43
CA SER A 111 -4.69 -19.77 6.11
C SER A 111 -5.82 -19.32 5.19
N ASN A 112 -6.99 -19.03 5.74
CA ASN A 112 -8.14 -18.61 4.94
C ASN A 112 -7.96 -17.19 4.40
N GLY A 113 -7.34 -16.29 5.17
CA GLY A 113 -6.96 -14.96 4.68
C GLY A 113 -5.86 -15.01 3.62
N LEU A 114 -4.93 -15.95 3.76
CA LEU A 114 -3.88 -16.20 2.77
C LEU A 114 -4.45 -16.71 1.44
N ILE A 115 -5.29 -17.75 1.49
CA ILE A 115 -5.94 -18.32 0.29
C ILE A 115 -6.80 -17.27 -0.39
N PHE A 116 -7.56 -16.47 0.37
CA PHE A 116 -8.36 -15.38 -0.17
C PHE A 116 -7.48 -14.37 -0.94
N SER A 117 -6.36 -13.95 -0.35
CA SER A 117 -5.42 -13.03 -1.01
C SER A 117 -4.82 -13.64 -2.28
N CYS A 118 -4.46 -14.93 -2.26
CA CYS A 118 -3.94 -15.65 -3.42
C CYS A 118 -4.98 -15.75 -4.56
N ILE A 119 -6.25 -16.00 -4.25
CA ILE A 119 -7.33 -16.05 -5.25
C ILE A 119 -7.47 -14.71 -5.97
N PHE A 120 -7.43 -13.60 -5.24
CA PHE A 120 -7.49 -12.26 -5.85
C PHE A 120 -6.30 -11.96 -6.73
N ILE A 121 -5.09 -12.32 -6.29
CA ILE A 121 -3.86 -12.15 -7.10
C ILE A 121 -3.94 -13.00 -8.37
N MET A 122 -4.36 -14.27 -8.24
CA MET A 122 -4.49 -15.19 -9.37
C MET A 122 -5.59 -14.74 -10.33
N GLY A 123 -6.72 -14.24 -9.81
CA GLY A 123 -7.78 -13.64 -10.60
C GLY A 123 -7.31 -12.42 -11.38
N GLY A 124 -6.51 -11.55 -10.76
CA GLY A 124 -5.89 -10.40 -11.44
C GLY A 124 -4.91 -10.82 -12.55
N ALA A 125 -4.08 -11.84 -12.29
CA ALA A 125 -3.16 -12.40 -13.28
C ALA A 125 -3.89 -13.03 -14.48
N VAL A 126 -4.99 -13.73 -14.23
CA VAL A 126 -5.84 -14.29 -15.29
C VAL A 126 -6.52 -13.18 -16.08
N LEU A 127 -7.03 -12.15 -15.41
CA LEU A 127 -7.65 -10.99 -16.08
C LEU A 127 -6.66 -10.29 -17.03
N GLN A 128 -5.39 -10.21 -16.64
CA GLN A 128 -4.34 -9.63 -17.48
C GLN A 128 -4.12 -10.40 -18.79
N TYR A 129 -4.39 -11.72 -18.82
CA TYR A 129 -4.28 -12.52 -20.05
C TYR A 129 -5.37 -12.17 -21.08
N PHE A 130 -6.51 -11.65 -20.63
CA PHE A 130 -7.64 -11.28 -21.50
C PHE A 130 -7.57 -9.83 -22.01
N VAL A 131 -6.63 -9.00 -21.53
CA VAL A 131 -6.50 -7.62 -21.99
C VAL A 131 -5.51 -7.53 -23.16
N PRO A 132 -5.91 -7.00 -24.34
CA PRO A 132 -5.05 -6.95 -25.53
C PRO A 132 -3.78 -6.10 -25.34
N ASN A 133 -3.88 -5.02 -24.55
CA ASN A 133 -2.78 -4.11 -24.24
C ASN A 133 -2.34 -4.31 -22.79
N THR A 134 -1.31 -5.13 -22.57
CA THR A 134 -0.75 -5.38 -21.22
C THR A 134 -0.24 -4.10 -20.55
N MET A 135 0.29 -3.17 -21.33
CA MET A 135 0.74 -1.86 -20.83
C MET A 135 -0.43 -1.01 -20.35
N GLU A 136 -1.53 -0.93 -21.11
CA GLU A 136 -2.72 -0.17 -20.69
C GLU A 136 -3.36 -0.82 -19.45
N ALA A 137 -3.47 -2.15 -19.41
CA ALA A 137 -3.95 -2.89 -18.25
C ALA A 137 -3.11 -2.60 -17.00
N PHE A 138 -1.77 -2.63 -17.14
CA PHE A 138 -0.84 -2.36 -16.06
C PHE A 138 -0.95 -0.91 -15.58
N THR A 139 -0.98 0.06 -16.50
CA THR A 139 -1.11 1.49 -16.16
C THR A 139 -2.44 1.75 -15.44
N LEU A 140 -3.56 1.20 -15.94
CA LEU A 140 -4.87 1.34 -15.29
C LEU A 140 -4.88 0.68 -13.90
N ALA A 141 -4.41 -0.56 -13.78
CA ALA A 141 -4.38 -1.27 -12.50
C ALA A 141 -3.47 -0.58 -11.48
N SER A 142 -2.28 -0.14 -11.90
CA SER A 142 -1.33 0.59 -11.05
C SER A 142 -1.92 1.93 -10.60
N SER A 143 -2.51 2.69 -11.53
CA SER A 143 -3.15 3.97 -11.23
C SER A 143 -4.31 3.82 -10.25
N LEU A 144 -5.15 2.79 -10.43
CA LEU A 144 -6.20 2.45 -9.49
C LEU A 144 -5.62 2.17 -8.11
N CYS A 145 -4.61 1.31 -8.00
CA CYS A 145 -3.94 1.03 -6.73
C CYS A 145 -3.42 2.30 -6.04
N VAL A 146 -2.82 3.23 -6.79
CA VAL A 146 -2.35 4.52 -6.25
C VAL A 146 -3.52 5.34 -5.70
N ILE A 147 -4.62 5.48 -6.45
CA ILE A 147 -5.81 6.22 -6.00
C ILE A 147 -6.42 5.60 -4.74
N LEU A 148 -6.49 4.26 -4.68
CA LEU A 148 -6.96 3.53 -3.49
C LEU A 148 -6.05 3.82 -2.29
N PHE A 149 -4.75 3.80 -2.50
CA PHE A 149 -3.78 4.07 -1.45
C PHE A 149 -3.92 5.50 -0.93
N ILE A 150 -4.02 6.49 -1.82
CA ILE A 150 -4.26 7.89 -1.47
C ILE A 150 -5.54 8.02 -0.62
N SER A 151 -6.63 7.36 -1.04
CA SER A 151 -7.91 7.38 -0.34
C SER A 151 -7.78 6.82 1.09
N VAL A 152 -7.06 5.72 1.27
CA VAL A 152 -6.78 5.13 2.59
C VAL A 152 -5.99 6.08 3.47
N TRP A 153 -4.97 6.74 2.94
CA TRP A 153 -4.17 7.70 3.71
C TRP A 153 -4.95 8.94 4.12
N ILE A 154 -5.80 9.46 3.23
CA ILE A 154 -6.73 10.56 3.57
C ILE A 154 -7.66 10.13 4.71
N LEU A 155 -8.23 8.92 4.65
CA LEU A 155 -9.07 8.38 5.71
C LEU A 155 -8.30 8.22 7.04
N ILE A 156 -7.06 7.74 7.00
CA ILE A 156 -6.20 7.65 8.19
C ILE A 156 -5.99 9.03 8.81
N MET A 157 -5.71 10.05 8.00
CA MET A 157 -5.53 11.43 8.49
C MET A 157 -6.84 12.01 9.05
N ALA A 158 -7.97 11.77 8.40
CA ALA A 158 -9.28 12.17 8.92
C ALA A 158 -9.62 11.49 10.26
N CYS A 159 -9.35 10.18 10.38
CA CYS A 159 -9.47 9.44 11.63
C CYS A 159 -8.54 9.99 12.71
N TYR A 160 -7.31 10.37 12.37
CA TYR A 160 -6.37 11.01 13.30
C TYR A 160 -6.89 12.36 13.81
N LEU A 161 -7.39 13.23 12.91
CA LEU A 161 -8.00 14.51 13.29
C LEU A 161 -9.21 14.31 14.22
N ARG A 162 -10.06 13.32 13.93
CA ARG A 162 -11.22 12.96 14.75
C ARG A 162 -10.80 12.36 16.10
N TYR A 163 -9.81 11.47 16.12
CA TYR A 163 -9.27 10.88 17.34
C TYR A 163 -8.75 11.95 18.30
N ARG A 164 -8.04 12.96 17.77
CA ARG A 164 -7.53 14.08 18.56
C ARG A 164 -8.64 14.95 19.18
N LYS A 165 -9.80 15.06 18.51
CA LYS A 165 -10.98 15.77 19.03
C LYS A 165 -11.75 14.97 20.08
N ILE A 166 -11.90 13.66 19.90
CA ILE A 166 -12.72 12.81 20.77
C ILE A 166 -11.97 12.39 22.03
N ARG A 167 -10.66 12.11 21.94
CA ARG A 167 -9.87 11.62 23.08
C ARG A 167 -8.54 12.39 23.23
N PRO A 168 -8.60 13.67 23.62
CA PRO A 168 -7.40 14.50 23.80
C PRO A 168 -6.47 13.96 24.89
N GLU A 169 -7.02 13.36 25.95
CA GLU A 169 -6.30 12.76 27.09
C GLU A 169 -5.38 11.59 26.67
N LEU A 170 -5.87 10.67 25.84
CA LEU A 170 -5.09 9.52 25.34
C LEU A 170 -4.02 9.96 24.33
N HIS A 171 -4.26 11.04 23.59
CA HIS A 171 -3.25 11.62 22.73
C HIS A 171 -2.12 12.27 23.53
N ALA A 172 -2.46 12.93 24.66
CA ALA A 172 -1.46 13.52 25.55
C ALA A 172 -0.52 12.47 26.16
N ALA A 173 -1.07 11.31 26.53
CA ALA A 173 -0.34 10.16 27.07
C ALA A 173 0.49 9.37 26.04
N SER A 174 0.36 9.66 24.75
CA SER A 174 1.07 8.92 23.70
C SER A 174 2.57 9.25 23.68
N THR A 175 3.41 8.22 23.71
CA THR A 175 4.88 8.32 23.69
C THR A 175 5.43 8.71 22.31
N PHE A 176 4.68 8.51 21.23
CA PHE A 176 5.09 8.82 19.85
C PHE A 176 4.05 9.71 19.17
N LYS A 177 4.31 11.01 19.11
CA LYS A 177 3.40 12.02 18.55
C LYS A 177 3.81 12.40 17.14
N MET A 178 2.83 12.71 16.30
CA MET A 178 3.07 13.21 14.94
C MET A 178 3.82 14.56 15.02
N PRO A 179 4.96 14.73 14.34
CA PRO A 179 5.65 16.01 14.29
C PRO A 179 4.75 17.04 13.59
N GLY A 180 4.52 18.18 14.22
CA GLY A 180 3.61 19.22 13.71
C GLY A 180 2.10 18.99 13.93
N GLY A 181 1.72 17.86 14.55
CA GLY A 181 0.34 17.60 15.00
C GLY A 181 -0.73 17.79 13.91
N VAL A 182 -1.72 18.64 14.18
CA VAL A 182 -2.88 18.87 13.28
C VAL A 182 -2.48 19.59 12.00
N LEU A 183 -1.52 20.51 12.05
CA LEU A 183 -1.06 21.23 10.87
C LEU A 183 -0.43 20.27 9.86
N MET A 184 0.39 19.33 10.35
CA MET A 184 0.99 18.29 9.52
C MET A 184 -0.08 17.38 8.90
N ALA A 185 -1.10 17.00 9.67
CA ALA A 185 -2.20 16.18 9.13
C ALA A 185 -2.94 16.89 7.97
N TYR A 186 -3.21 18.20 8.08
CA TYR A 186 -3.78 18.97 6.97
C TYR A 186 -2.83 19.13 5.79
N ALA A 187 -1.53 19.34 6.05
CA ALA A 187 -0.51 19.41 5.00
C ALA A 187 -0.44 18.11 4.19
N VAL A 188 -0.51 16.96 4.87
CA VAL A 188 -0.53 15.63 4.23
C VAL A 188 -1.81 15.43 3.40
N ILE A 189 -2.98 15.83 3.92
CA ILE A 189 -4.23 15.79 3.15
C ILE A 189 -4.13 16.67 1.91
N ALA A 190 -3.62 17.89 2.05
CA ALA A 190 -3.44 18.81 0.93
C ALA A 190 -2.46 18.24 -0.12
N PHE A 191 -1.36 17.62 0.29
CA PHE A 191 -0.41 16.96 -0.60
C PHE A 191 -1.04 15.80 -1.37
N PHE A 192 -1.87 14.98 -0.71
CA PHE A 192 -2.59 13.90 -1.38
C PHE A 192 -3.65 14.41 -2.35
N LEU A 193 -4.38 15.47 -2.01
CA LEU A 193 -5.33 16.13 -2.93
C LEU A 193 -4.60 16.72 -4.14
N PHE A 194 -3.46 17.37 -3.92
CA PHE A 194 -2.61 17.88 -4.98
C PHE A 194 -2.11 16.75 -5.92
N THR A 195 -1.71 15.62 -5.35
CA THR A 195 -1.29 14.44 -6.14
C THR A 195 -2.44 13.89 -6.99
N LEU A 196 -3.68 13.88 -6.48
CA LEU A 196 -4.86 13.51 -7.28
C LEU A 196 -5.11 14.47 -8.43
N VAL A 197 -4.86 15.77 -8.25
CA VAL A 197 -4.96 16.75 -9.35
C VAL A 197 -3.93 16.45 -10.42
N ILE A 198 -2.67 16.16 -10.06
CA ILE A 198 -1.64 15.78 -11.04
C ILE A 198 -2.05 14.52 -11.81
N LEU A 199 -2.56 13.50 -11.12
CA LEU A 199 -3.07 12.27 -11.75
C LEU A 199 -4.33 12.52 -12.61
N ALA A 200 -5.04 13.62 -12.40
CA ALA A 200 -6.17 14.00 -13.25
C ALA A 200 -5.72 14.71 -14.54
N LEU A 201 -4.50 15.26 -14.59
CA LEU A 201 -4.00 15.97 -15.77
C LEU A 201 -3.53 15.02 -16.87
N GLU A 202 -3.10 13.81 -16.51
CA GLU A 202 -2.60 12.83 -17.47
C GLU A 202 -3.75 11.93 -17.99
N PRO A 203 -3.96 11.78 -19.31
CA PRO A 203 -5.13 11.09 -19.87
C PRO A 203 -5.27 9.63 -19.44
N ASP A 204 -4.16 8.91 -19.33
CA ASP A 204 -4.14 7.49 -18.97
C ASP A 204 -4.50 7.26 -17.50
N THR A 205 -4.06 8.14 -16.60
CA THR A 205 -4.38 8.08 -15.17
C THR A 205 -5.76 8.66 -14.87
N LEU A 206 -6.25 9.59 -15.70
CA LEU A 206 -7.60 10.14 -15.61
C LEU A 206 -8.68 9.08 -15.92
N LYS A 207 -8.43 8.15 -16.84
CA LYS A 207 -9.31 6.96 -17.04
C LYS A 207 -9.44 6.16 -15.74
N ALA A 208 -8.35 5.92 -15.03
CA ALA A 208 -8.38 5.23 -13.73
C ALA A 208 -9.11 6.06 -12.66
N LEU A 209 -8.98 7.39 -12.70
CA LEU A 209 -9.70 8.28 -11.79
C LEU A 209 -11.23 8.22 -11.99
N TYR A 210 -11.72 8.09 -13.22
CA TYR A 210 -13.16 7.88 -13.48
C TYR A 210 -13.70 6.57 -12.93
N VAL A 211 -12.86 5.54 -12.79
CA VAL A 211 -13.22 4.25 -12.21
C VAL A 211 -13.16 4.28 -10.68
N SER A 212 -12.45 5.25 -10.08
CA SER A 212 -12.34 5.39 -8.62
C SER A 212 -13.66 5.50 -7.83
N PRO A 213 -14.74 6.16 -8.33
CA PRO A 213 -16.03 6.20 -7.62
C PRO A 213 -16.66 4.82 -7.51
N VAL A 214 -16.41 3.92 -8.46
CA VAL A 214 -16.88 2.52 -8.41
C VAL A 214 -16.37 1.85 -7.14
N TRP A 215 -15.12 2.12 -6.76
CA TRP A 215 -14.57 1.60 -5.51
C TRP A 215 -15.22 2.20 -4.26
N LEU A 216 -15.49 3.51 -4.25
CA LEU A 216 -16.22 4.14 -3.15
C LEU A 216 -17.64 3.57 -3.00
N VAL A 217 -18.29 3.24 -4.12
CA VAL A 217 -19.57 2.52 -4.12
C VAL A 217 -19.40 1.11 -3.54
N VAL A 218 -18.39 0.35 -3.96
CA VAL A 218 -18.10 -0.99 -3.40
C VAL A 218 -17.84 -0.92 -1.88
N LEU A 219 -17.06 0.06 -1.41
CA LEU A 219 -16.84 0.30 0.02
C LEU A 219 -18.13 0.65 0.76
N SER A 220 -18.97 1.50 0.16
CA SER A 220 -20.25 1.89 0.75
C SER A 220 -21.20 0.69 0.84
N VAL A 221 -21.32 -0.09 -0.25
CA VAL A 221 -22.14 -1.30 -0.29
C VAL A 221 -21.62 -2.33 0.71
N THR A 222 -20.32 -2.59 0.76
CA THR A 222 -19.76 -3.56 1.72
C THR A 222 -19.94 -3.10 3.17
N TYR A 223 -19.81 -1.80 3.44
CA TYR A 223 -20.11 -1.22 4.76
C TYR A 223 -21.58 -1.42 5.14
N TYR A 224 -22.53 -1.08 4.26
CA TYR A 224 -23.95 -1.21 4.57
C TYR A 224 -24.46 -2.65 4.60
N ALA A 225 -23.94 -3.53 3.73
CA ALA A 225 -24.39 -4.91 3.59
C ALA A 225 -23.75 -5.86 4.62
N PHE A 226 -22.46 -5.70 4.93
CA PHE A 226 -21.74 -6.64 5.78
C PHE A 226 -21.35 -6.06 7.14
N TYR A 227 -20.94 -4.78 7.20
CA TYR A 227 -20.42 -4.19 8.43
C TYR A 227 -21.53 -3.70 9.37
N LYS A 228 -22.46 -2.87 8.86
CA LYS A 228 -23.56 -2.28 9.66
C LYS A 228 -24.48 -3.33 10.31
N PRO A 229 -24.90 -4.42 9.64
CA PRO A 229 -25.74 -5.44 10.27
C PRO A 229 -24.99 -6.26 11.32
N ARG A 230 -23.69 -6.48 11.12
CA ARG A 230 -22.84 -7.30 11.99
C ARG A 230 -22.46 -6.57 13.27
N MET A 231 -22.12 -5.29 13.17
CA MET A 231 -21.90 -4.42 14.33
C MET A 231 -23.19 -4.23 15.15
N ARG A 232 -24.35 -4.15 14.49
CA ARG A 232 -25.65 -4.08 15.19
C ARG A 232 -25.98 -5.35 15.95
N LYS A 233 -25.62 -6.54 15.43
CA LYS A 233 -25.73 -7.82 16.15
C LYS A 233 -24.78 -7.91 17.35
N LEU A 234 -23.50 -7.55 17.17
CA LEU A 234 -22.53 -7.54 18.28
C LEU A 234 -22.91 -6.54 19.39
N GLY A 235 -23.43 -5.37 19.02
CA GLY A 235 -23.93 -4.41 20.00
C GLY A 235 -25.20 -4.85 20.73
N GLN A 236 -25.92 -5.86 20.24
CA GLN A 236 -27.10 -6.43 20.93
C GLN A 236 -26.76 -7.61 21.84
N GLU A 237 -25.57 -8.20 21.74
CA GLU A 237 -25.12 -9.28 22.65
C GLU A 237 -24.34 -8.74 23.87
N ILE A 238 -23.96 -7.46 23.85
CA ILE A 238 -23.17 -6.81 24.92
C ILE A 238 -24.07 -6.01 25.88
N PHE A 239 -25.37 -5.87 25.58
CA PHE A 239 -26.41 -5.29 26.45
C PHE A 239 -27.55 -6.28 26.63
#